data_AF-A0A1Q7MWW5-F1
#
_entry.id   AF-A0A1Q7MWW5-F1
#
_cell.length_a   1.000
_cell.length_b   1.000
_cell.length_c   1.000
_cell.angle_alpha   90.00
_cell.angle_beta   90.00
_cell.angle_gamma   90.00
#
_symmetry.space_group_name_H-M   'P 1'
#
loop_
_entity.id
_entity.type
_entity.pdbx_description
1 polymer ?
#
loop_
_entity_poly.entity_id
_entity_poly.type
_entity_poly.pdbx_seq_one_letter_code
_entity_poly.pdbx_strand_id
1 'polypeptide(L)'
;MVLTRDLRAAVARMNPDLPSTAVNEVVATLTRTDFSRSLLQHNQECYRFIRDGVPVSYRDAQGQLRETRARVIDFDNGKNAGGAPDNRFVAVRELKITGLRAPSYNRRADLVCFVNGLPLVFSDESGSIILPACRFPSSRWGSGIS
;
A
#
# COMPACT_ATOMS: atom_id res chain seq x y z
N MET A 1 -6.32 -8.45 -2.70
CA MET A 1 -7.19 -7.32 -3.07
C MET A 1 -6.35 -6.06 -3.15
N VAL A 2 -6.21 -5.42 -4.31
CA VAL A 2 -5.50 -4.13 -4.46
C VAL A 2 -6.41 -3.18 -5.22
N LEU A 3 -6.54 -1.94 -4.74
CA LEU A 3 -7.26 -0.90 -5.47
C LEU A 3 -6.31 -0.28 -6.50
N THR A 4 -6.06 -1.01 -7.60
CA THR A 4 -5.03 -0.68 -8.61
C THR A 4 -5.20 0.72 -9.18
N ARG A 5 -6.46 1.20 -9.32
CA ARG A 5 -6.76 2.56 -9.77
C ARG A 5 -6.24 3.62 -8.80
N ASP A 6 -6.48 3.42 -7.49
CA ASP A 6 -6.03 4.34 -6.45
C ASP A 6 -4.52 4.30 -6.30
N LEU A 7 -3.92 3.11 -6.42
CA LEU A 7 -2.48 2.91 -6.38
C LEU A 7 -1.77 3.62 -7.53
N ARG A 8 -2.25 3.42 -8.76
CA ARG A 8 -1.70 4.10 -9.94
C ARG A 8 -1.80 5.63 -9.81
N ALA A 9 -2.94 6.13 -9.34
CA ALA A 9 -3.15 7.57 -9.16
C ALA A 9 -2.22 8.15 -8.07
N ALA A 10 -2.00 7.41 -6.98
CA ALA A 10 -1.09 7.83 -5.93
C ALA A 10 0.37 7.84 -6.40
N VAL A 11 0.83 6.76 -7.05
CA VAL A 11 2.20 6.66 -7.58
C VAL A 11 2.47 7.78 -8.58
N ALA A 12 1.55 8.06 -9.50
CA ALA A 12 1.70 9.17 -10.45
C ALA A 12 1.78 10.53 -9.75
N ARG A 13 0.99 10.74 -8.69
CA ARG A 13 0.97 12.00 -7.93
C ARG A 13 2.28 12.23 -7.16
N MET A 14 2.80 11.20 -6.49
CA MET A 14 4.00 11.32 -5.64
C MET A 14 5.31 11.33 -6.44
N ASN A 15 5.25 10.91 -7.71
CA ASN A 15 6.40 10.82 -8.61
C ASN A 15 6.07 11.51 -9.95
N PRO A 16 5.94 12.86 -9.97
CA PRO A 16 5.53 13.60 -11.16
C PRO A 16 6.51 13.48 -12.33
N ASP A 17 7.78 13.15 -12.06
CA ASP A 17 8.83 12.98 -13.07
C ASP A 17 8.76 11.62 -13.79
N LEU A 18 7.97 10.68 -13.28
CA LEU A 18 7.86 9.36 -13.89
C LEU A 18 6.88 9.37 -15.08
N PRO A 19 7.26 8.81 -16.24
CA PRO A 19 6.33 8.60 -17.33
C PRO A 19 5.26 7.58 -16.94
N SER A 20 4.11 7.64 -17.62
CA SER A 20 2.98 6.74 -17.35
C SER A 20 3.33 5.26 -17.48
N THR A 21 4.28 4.91 -18.36
CA THR A 21 4.82 3.55 -18.52
C THR A 21 5.54 3.07 -17.27
N ALA A 22 6.42 3.90 -16.70
CA ALA A 22 7.13 3.62 -15.45
C ALA A 22 6.17 3.51 -14.26
N VAL A 23 5.13 4.36 -14.20
CA VAL A 23 4.07 4.25 -13.18
C VAL A 23 3.37 2.89 -13.27
N ASN A 24 3.03 2.44 -14.47
CA ASN A 24 2.39 1.13 -14.65
C ASN A 24 3.31 -0.04 -14.25
N GLU A 25 4.60 0.06 -14.52
CA GLU A 25 5.60 -0.93 -14.10
C GLU A 25 5.72 -1.01 -12.57
N VAL A 26 5.72 0.13 -11.88
CA VAL A 26 5.73 0.19 -10.41
C VAL A 26 4.50 -0.50 -9.84
N VAL A 27 3.32 -0.20 -10.39
CA VAL A 27 2.05 -0.83 -9.98
C VAL A 27 2.09 -2.34 -10.25
N ALA A 28 2.58 -2.76 -11.42
CA ALA A 28 2.72 -4.17 -11.77
C ALA A 28 3.67 -4.89 -10.80
N THR A 29 4.79 -4.27 -10.43
CA THR A 29 5.77 -4.81 -9.48
C THR A 29 5.15 -5.01 -8.09
N LEU A 30 4.39 -4.04 -7.60
CA LEU A 30 3.72 -4.11 -6.29
C LEU A 30 2.55 -5.10 -6.24
N THR A 31 1.92 -5.36 -7.39
CA THR A 31 0.77 -6.28 -7.51
C THR A 31 1.19 -7.68 -7.95
N ARG A 32 2.48 -7.89 -8.23
CA ARG A 32 2.98 -9.16 -8.75
C ARG A 32 2.95 -10.22 -7.65
N THR A 33 2.07 -11.20 -7.80
CA THR A 33 2.05 -12.38 -6.93
C THR A 33 3.02 -13.42 -7.50
N ASP A 34 4.14 -13.64 -6.81
CA ASP A 34 5.10 -14.68 -7.18
C ASP A 34 4.83 -15.93 -6.34
N PHE A 35 4.11 -16.90 -6.91
CA PHE A 35 3.73 -18.15 -6.25
C PHE A 35 4.93 -19.07 -5.92
N SER A 36 6.11 -18.76 -6.45
CA SER A 36 7.35 -19.52 -6.19
C SER A 36 8.11 -19.05 -4.94
N ARG A 37 7.79 -17.85 -4.42
CA ARG A 37 8.44 -17.27 -3.24
C ARG A 37 7.70 -17.62 -1.97
N SER A 38 8.43 -17.81 -0.87
CA SER A 38 7.79 -17.94 0.43
C SER A 38 7.09 -16.62 0.80
N LEU A 39 5.96 -16.71 1.52
CA LEU A 39 5.21 -15.55 1.98
C LEU A 39 6.11 -14.55 2.75
N LEU A 40 7.07 -15.06 3.51
CA LEU A 40 8.03 -14.25 4.26
C LEU A 40 8.94 -13.43 3.34
N GLN A 41 9.48 -14.03 2.28
CA GLN A 41 10.35 -13.33 1.32
C GLN A 41 9.58 -12.26 0.55
N HIS A 42 8.34 -12.58 0.14
CA HIS A 42 7.46 -11.64 -0.53
C HIS A 42 7.10 -10.46 0.39
N ASN A 43 6.79 -10.72 1.66
CA ASN A 43 6.49 -9.69 2.65
C ASN A 43 7.68 -8.78 2.93
N GLN A 44 8.89 -9.32 3.08
CA GLN A 44 10.10 -8.52 3.28
C GLN A 44 10.41 -7.63 2.08
N GLU A 45 10.21 -8.13 0.87
CA GLU A 45 10.41 -7.36 -0.36
C GLU A 45 9.38 -6.24 -0.49
N CYS A 46 8.10 -6.55 -0.28
CA CYS A 46 7.05 -5.54 -0.27
C CYS A 46 7.29 -4.48 0.82
N TYR A 47 7.75 -4.89 2.00
CA TYR A 47 8.16 -3.97 3.06
C TYR A 47 9.27 -3.02 2.59
N ARG A 48 10.31 -3.55 1.91
CA ARG A 48 11.38 -2.71 1.33
C ARG A 48 10.84 -1.76 0.26
N PHE A 49 9.96 -2.21 -0.61
CA PHE A 49 9.35 -1.36 -1.64
C PHE A 49 8.51 -0.24 -1.05
N ILE A 50 7.76 -0.53 0.00
CA ILE A 50 6.98 0.47 0.71
C ILE A 50 7.92 1.47 1.40
N ARG A 51 8.93 0.99 2.12
CA ARG A 51 9.83 1.82 2.93
C ARG A 51 10.77 2.68 2.07
N ASP A 52 11.43 2.06 1.11
CA ASP A 52 12.55 2.63 0.36
C ASP A 52 12.14 3.04 -1.07
N GLY A 53 10.92 2.71 -1.51
CA GLY A 53 10.46 2.90 -2.87
C GLY A 53 10.74 1.71 -3.80
N VAL A 54 9.96 1.61 -4.86
CA VAL A 54 10.09 0.57 -5.89
C VAL A 54 11.15 1.00 -6.90
N PRO A 55 12.22 0.22 -7.13
CA PRO A 55 13.19 0.53 -8.16
C PRO A 55 12.53 0.49 -9.53
N VAL A 56 12.74 1.51 -10.34
CA VAL A 56 12.20 1.61 -11.70
C VAL A 56 13.25 2.23 -12.61
N SER A 57 13.37 1.69 -13.82
CA SER A 57 14.24 2.19 -14.86
C SER A 57 13.40 2.65 -16.04
N TYR A 58 13.56 3.90 -16.47
CA TYR A 58 12.76 4.48 -17.55
C TYR A 58 13.58 5.42 -18.42
N ARG A 59 13.10 5.69 -19.63
CA ARG A 59 13.69 6.71 -20.49
C ARG A 59 12.98 8.04 -20.26
N ASP A 60 13.76 9.09 -20.01
CA ASP A 60 13.23 10.45 -19.90
C ASP A 60 12.84 11.03 -21.27
N ALA A 61 12.34 12.27 -21.28
CA ALA A 61 11.94 12.95 -22.51
C ALA A 61 13.11 13.16 -23.50
N GLN A 62 14.35 13.07 -23.03
CA GLN A 62 15.58 13.18 -23.82
C GLN A 62 16.08 11.79 -24.28
N GLY A 63 15.35 10.72 -23.95
CA GLY A 63 15.70 9.34 -24.30
C GLY A 63 16.80 8.73 -23.43
N GLN A 64 17.25 9.43 -22.37
CA GLN A 64 18.28 8.93 -21.46
C GLN A 64 17.69 7.93 -20.47
N LEU A 65 18.42 6.84 -20.24
CA LEU A 65 18.03 5.86 -19.22
C LEU A 65 18.25 6.46 -17.84
N ARG A 66 17.18 6.48 -17.04
CA ARG A 66 17.19 6.92 -15.64
C ARG A 66 16.76 5.78 -14.76
N GLU A 67 17.52 5.56 -13.70
CA GLU A 67 17.16 4.65 -12.61
C GLU A 67 16.77 5.47 -11.39
N THR A 68 15.60 5.20 -10.85
CA THR A 68 15.12 5.88 -9.64
C THR A 68 14.31 4.93 -8.78
N ARG A 69 13.89 5.41 -7.61
CA ARG A 69 12.96 4.71 -6.72
C ARG A 69 11.65 5.46 -6.64
N ALA A 70 10.60 4.83 -7.14
CA ALA A 70 9.25 5.36 -7.09
C ALA A 70 8.69 5.26 -5.67
N ARG A 71 8.28 6.38 -5.10
CA ARG A 71 7.60 6.43 -3.80
C ARG A 71 6.16 5.93 -3.94
N VAL A 72 5.71 5.15 -2.96
CA VAL A 72 4.38 4.51 -2.97
C VAL A 72 3.54 4.90 -1.76
N ILE A 73 4.20 5.20 -0.65
CA ILE A 73 3.60 5.74 0.57
C ILE A 73 4.45 6.93 1.00
N ASP A 74 3.79 8.05 1.31
CA ASP A 74 4.43 9.23 1.86
C ASP A 74 4.49 9.13 3.40
N PHE A 75 5.63 8.77 3.96
CA PHE A 75 5.80 8.71 5.42
C PHE A 75 6.01 10.07 6.08
N ASP A 76 6.33 11.10 5.30
CA ASP A 76 6.61 12.45 5.79
C ASP A 76 5.33 13.27 5.98
N ASN A 77 4.17 12.69 5.66
CA ASN A 77 2.85 13.28 5.88
C ASN A 77 2.65 14.62 5.13
N GLY A 78 3.24 14.72 3.95
CA GLY A 78 3.14 15.81 3.02
C GLY A 78 1.74 16.03 2.45
N LYS A 79 1.64 17.13 1.71
CA LYS A 79 0.45 17.55 0.97
C LYS A 79 0.83 17.70 -0.50
N ASN A 80 -0.06 17.22 -1.36
CA ASN A 80 0.06 17.44 -2.79
C ASN A 80 -0.20 18.90 -3.18
N ALA A 81 0.01 19.22 -4.45
CA ALA A 81 -0.20 20.56 -5.03
C ALA A 81 -1.61 21.14 -4.80
N GLY A 82 -2.62 20.30 -4.56
CA GLY A 82 -3.98 20.71 -4.22
C GLY A 82 -4.24 20.93 -2.73
N GLY A 83 -3.21 20.87 -1.88
CA GLY A 83 -3.30 21.03 -0.43
C GLY A 83 -3.89 19.82 0.31
N ALA A 84 -4.20 18.74 -0.40
CA ALA A 84 -4.71 17.50 0.17
C ALA A 84 -3.55 16.55 0.58
N PRO A 85 -3.76 15.62 1.53
CA PRO A 85 -2.73 14.65 1.91
C PRO A 85 -2.27 13.80 0.73
N ASP A 86 -0.97 13.47 0.69
CA ASP A 86 -0.43 12.58 -0.34
C ASP A 86 -0.84 11.12 -0.17
N ASN A 87 -1.19 10.72 1.05
CA ASN A 87 -1.72 9.38 1.33
C ASN A 87 -3.24 9.38 1.45
N ARG A 88 -3.87 8.43 0.76
CA ARG A 88 -5.29 8.09 0.93
C ARG A 88 -5.43 6.85 1.80
N PHE A 89 -6.15 6.96 2.92
CA PHE A 89 -6.41 5.87 3.85
C PHE A 89 -7.84 5.37 3.73
N VAL A 90 -8.04 4.05 3.57
CA VAL A 90 -9.36 3.41 3.54
C VAL A 90 -9.32 2.20 4.46
N ALA A 91 -10.12 2.19 5.53
CA ALA A 91 -10.28 1.02 6.37
C ALA A 91 -11.59 0.30 5.99
N VAL A 92 -11.51 -1.01 5.78
CA VAL A 92 -12.67 -1.88 5.55
C VAL A 92 -12.76 -2.84 6.71
N ARG A 93 -13.89 -2.83 7.41
CA ARG A 93 -14.23 -3.81 8.44
C ARG A 93 -14.88 -5.01 7.74
N GLU A 94 -14.24 -6.17 7.79
CA GLU A 94 -14.92 -7.41 7.42
C GLU A 94 -16.02 -7.69 8.46
N LEU A 95 -17.20 -8.05 7.97
CA LEU A 95 -18.45 -8.08 8.70
C LEU A 95 -18.44 -9.21 9.76
N LYS A 96 -18.87 -8.92 10.99
CA LYS A 96 -19.02 -9.90 12.10
C LYS A 96 -19.86 -11.11 11.65
N ILE A 97 -19.29 -12.32 11.72
CA ILE A 97 -20.10 -13.53 11.81
C ILE A 97 -20.71 -13.57 13.20
N THR A 98 -22.00 -13.25 13.31
CA THR A 98 -22.75 -13.42 14.56
C THR A 98 -23.10 -14.90 14.68
N GLY A 99 -22.17 -15.70 15.21
CA GLY A 99 -22.34 -17.11 15.55
C GLY A 99 -22.28 -17.28 17.07
N LEU A 100 -23.36 -17.79 17.64
CA LEU A 100 -23.63 -18.04 19.06
C LEU A 100 -22.47 -18.63 19.90
N ARG A 101 -22.31 -18.07 21.11
CA ARG A 101 -21.69 -18.63 22.34
C ARG A 101 -20.15 -18.82 22.38
N ALA A 102 -19.42 -17.77 22.73
CA ALA A 102 -18.23 -17.86 23.60
C ALA A 102 -17.83 -16.47 24.14
N PRO A 103 -17.75 -16.25 25.48
CA PRO A 103 -17.08 -15.09 26.02
C PRO A 103 -15.56 -15.34 26.01
N SER A 104 -14.76 -14.30 25.73
CA SER A 104 -13.29 -14.31 25.67
C SER A 104 -12.64 -15.01 24.48
N TYR A 105 -12.64 -14.36 23.31
CA TYR A 105 -11.44 -14.02 22.53
C TYR A 105 -11.87 -13.32 21.23
N ASN A 106 -12.31 -12.06 21.36
CA ASN A 106 -12.67 -11.21 20.22
C ASN A 106 -11.41 -10.68 19.53
N ARG A 107 -10.56 -11.57 19.01
CA ARG A 107 -9.21 -11.26 18.50
C ARG A 107 -8.96 -11.78 17.08
N ARG A 108 -9.99 -11.85 16.23
CA ARG A 108 -9.81 -11.87 14.78
C ARG A 108 -9.81 -10.41 14.31
N ALA A 109 -8.63 -9.89 13.99
CA ALA A 109 -8.46 -8.55 13.49
C ALA A 109 -8.95 -8.49 12.04
N ASP A 110 -10.27 -8.44 11.86
CA ASP A 110 -10.93 -8.39 10.55
C ASP A 110 -10.95 -6.95 10.00
N LEU A 111 -9.84 -6.21 10.15
CA LEU A 111 -9.68 -4.85 9.64
C LEU A 111 -8.59 -4.82 8.57
N VAL A 112 -9.00 -4.69 7.32
CA VAL A 112 -8.08 -4.47 6.19
C VAL A 112 -7.98 -2.97 5.95
N CYS A 113 -6.76 -2.46 6.02
CA CYS A 113 -6.46 -1.05 5.92
C CYS A 113 -5.70 -0.77 4.63
N PHE A 114 -6.27 -0.01 3.71
CA PHE A 114 -5.60 0.39 2.47
C PHE A 114 -4.93 1.74 2.63
N VAL A 115 -3.68 1.84 2.17
CA VAL A 115 -2.96 3.11 1.99
C VAL A 115 -2.65 3.27 0.51
N ASN A 116 -3.15 4.33 -0.11
CA ASN A 116 -3.04 4.54 -1.55
C ASN A 116 -3.54 3.34 -2.36
N GLY A 117 -4.47 2.55 -1.84
CA GLY A 117 -4.97 1.34 -2.49
C GLY A 117 -4.13 0.08 -2.30
N LEU A 118 -2.98 0.16 -1.62
CA LEU A 118 -2.23 -1.02 -1.15
C LEU A 118 -2.87 -1.60 0.12
N PRO A 119 -3.21 -2.90 0.15
CA PRO A 119 -3.71 -3.55 1.35
C PRO A 119 -2.60 -3.68 2.40
N LEU A 120 -2.80 -3.07 3.55
CA LEU A 120 -2.02 -3.31 4.77
C LEU A 120 -2.94 -4.07 5.73
N VAL A 121 -2.53 -5.27 6.12
CA VAL A 121 -3.29 -6.09 7.06
C VAL A 121 -2.40 -6.38 8.25
N PHE A 122 -2.98 -6.26 9.45
CA PHE A 122 -2.39 -6.82 10.65
C PHE A 122 -3.03 -8.18 10.88
N SER A 123 -2.35 -9.25 10.46
CA SER A 123 -2.80 -10.62 10.71
C SER A 123 -1.57 -11.49 10.93
N ASP A 124 -1.63 -12.35 11.94
CA ASP A 124 -0.54 -13.25 12.31
C ASP A 124 -0.34 -14.38 11.27
N GLU A 125 -1.30 -14.59 10.35
CA GLU A 125 -1.32 -15.80 9.50
C GLU A 125 -1.78 -15.62 8.03
N SER A 126 -1.94 -14.40 7.51
CA SER A 126 -2.38 -14.23 6.11
C SER A 126 -1.36 -13.51 5.24
N GLY A 127 -1.24 -13.94 3.97
CA GLY A 127 -0.29 -13.48 2.94
C GLY A 127 -0.50 -12.02 2.47
N SER A 128 -0.73 -11.13 3.41
CA SER A 128 -0.84 -9.69 3.24
C SER A 128 0.43 -9.01 3.73
N ILE A 129 0.69 -7.79 3.22
CA ILE A 129 1.86 -7.00 3.61
C ILE A 129 1.65 -6.48 5.04
N ILE A 130 2.48 -6.96 5.97
CA ILE A 130 2.46 -6.56 7.37
C ILE A 130 3.38 -5.35 7.55
N LEU A 131 2.83 -4.20 7.95
CA LEU A 131 3.61 -3.05 8.40
C LEU A 131 3.47 -2.88 9.91
N PRO A 132 4.51 -2.42 10.62
CA PRO A 132 4.39 -2.04 12.03
C PRO A 132 3.39 -0.89 12.17
N ALA A 133 2.35 -1.10 12.99
CA ALA A 133 1.27 -0.14 13.24
C ALA A 133 1.77 1.23 13.74
N CYS A 134 3.01 1.31 14.24
CA CYS A 134 3.59 2.49 14.87
C CYS A 134 3.86 3.68 13.92
N ARG A 135 3.64 3.56 12.60
CA ARG A 135 4.02 4.61 11.64
C ARG A 135 2.86 5.36 10.98
N PHE A 136 1.61 5.01 11.27
CA PHE A 136 0.44 5.71 10.72
C PHE A 136 -0.44 6.26 11.84
N PRO A 137 -0.68 7.59 11.90
CA PRO A 137 -1.54 8.18 12.93
C PRO A 137 -2.98 7.70 12.77
N SER A 138 -3.59 7.27 13.89
CA SER A 138 -4.97 6.78 13.95
C SER A 138 -6.02 7.80 13.45
N SER A 139 -5.71 9.09 13.50
CA SER A 139 -6.57 10.20 13.05
C SER A 139 -6.74 10.31 11.53
N ARG A 140 -5.97 9.56 10.73
CA ARG A 140 -6.04 9.63 9.25
C ARG A 140 -6.93 8.56 8.62
N TRP A 141 -7.41 7.59 9.38
CA TRP A 141 -8.36 6.58 8.90
C TRP A 141 -9.76 7.20 8.86
N GLY A 142 -10.30 7.40 7.66
CA GLY A 142 -11.62 7.99 7.47
C GLY A 142 -12.72 7.20 8.18
N SER A 143 -13.82 7.88 8.53
CA SER A 143 -14.99 7.43 9.30
C SER A 143 -15.83 6.30 8.67
N GLY A 144 -15.27 5.50 7.76
CA GLY A 144 -15.89 4.32 7.16
C GLY A 144 -15.96 3.09 8.09
N ILE A 145 -15.76 3.30 9.39
CA ILE A 145 -16.06 2.31 10.42
C ILE A 145 -17.55 2.42 10.73
N SER A 146 -18.40 1.85 9.86
CA SER A 146 -19.79 1.55 10.17
C SER A 146 -20.05 0.10 9.84
#